data_AF-A0A7J4RI90-F1
#
_entry.id   AF-A0A7J4RI90-F1
#
_cell.length_a   1.000
_cell.length_b   1.000
_cell.length_c   1.000
_cell.angle_alpha   90.00
_cell.angle_beta   90.00
_cell.angle_gamma   90.00
#
_symmetry.space_group_name_H-M   'P 1'
#
loop_
_entity.id
_entity.type
_entity.pdbx_description
1 polymer ?
#
loop_
_entity_poly.entity_id
_entity_poly.type
_entity_poly.pdbx_seq_one_letter_code
_entity_poly.pdbx_strand_id
1 'polypeptide(L)'
;MTAVVSIPVVAEVEPGQSQSYRVLVLVDGVEMDRYNVDPLIVKKQTVRDGDALAQQASDGQFAIFMYVVAVASLSAFLWMLVMYRKMKYGDEEFEVDQTESVAEEMEAKTVPELNTEPIMQIPSPVPAPAPQPAAAPLAQPDPRGIAPLPPTGLPEGWTQEQWNHFGWKYIEGFSKR
;
A
#
# COMPACT_ATOMS: atom_id res chain seq x y z
N MET A 1 -10.46 -56.81 51.37
CA MET A 1 -11.49 -55.78 51.58
C MET A 1 -11.01 -54.52 50.90
N THR A 2 -11.81 -53.95 50.01
CA THR A 2 -11.46 -52.72 49.28
C THR A 2 -12.33 -51.62 49.87
N ALA A 3 -11.72 -50.57 50.41
CA ALA A 3 -12.43 -49.39 50.89
C ALA A 3 -12.32 -48.30 49.84
N VAL A 4 -13.44 -47.65 49.51
CA VAL A 4 -13.50 -46.51 48.58
C VAL A 4 -13.98 -45.30 49.37
N VAL A 5 -13.26 -44.19 49.25
CA VAL A 5 -13.59 -42.91 49.90
C VAL A 5 -13.67 -41.83 48.83
N SER A 6 -14.63 -40.90 48.96
CA SER A 6 -14.79 -39.75 48.08
C SER A 6 -14.79 -38.48 48.92
N ILE A 7 -13.91 -37.55 48.59
CA ILE A 7 -13.75 -36.28 49.30
C ILE A 7 -14.13 -35.17 48.33
N PRO A 8 -15.20 -34.39 48.59
CA PRO A 8 -15.53 -33.23 47.77
C PRO A 8 -14.50 -32.13 48.05
N VAL A 9 -13.95 -31.54 46.99
CA VAL A 9 -12.95 -30.47 47.10
C VAL A 9 -13.33 -29.33 46.16
N VAL A 10 -13.26 -28.10 46.67
CA VAL A 10 -13.42 -26.86 45.90
C VAL A 10 -12.04 -26.24 45.75
N ALA A 11 -11.64 -25.94 44.50
CA ALA A 11 -10.35 -25.32 44.24
C ALA A 11 -10.45 -23.80 44.41
N GLU A 12 -9.68 -23.24 45.32
CA GLU A 12 -9.57 -21.79 45.58
C GLU A 12 -8.35 -21.22 44.84
N VAL A 13 -8.30 -21.37 43.51
CA VAL A 13 -7.20 -20.84 42.69
C VAL A 13 -7.71 -19.97 41.55
N GLU A 14 -6.91 -18.97 41.20
CA GLU A 14 -7.22 -18.08 40.08
C GLU A 14 -7.23 -18.83 38.74
N PRO A 15 -8.00 -18.35 37.76
CA PRO A 15 -8.06 -18.99 36.46
C PRO A 15 -6.70 -19.00 35.74
N GLY A 16 -6.21 -20.17 35.37
CA GLY A 16 -4.88 -20.38 34.79
C GLY A 16 -3.83 -20.89 35.80
N GLN A 17 -4.17 -20.99 37.08
CA GLN A 17 -3.33 -21.59 38.12
C GLN A 17 -3.65 -23.09 38.30
N SER A 18 -2.71 -23.82 38.89
CA SER A 18 -2.87 -25.23 39.25
C SER A 18 -2.91 -25.40 40.76
N GLN A 19 -3.79 -26.29 41.24
CA GLN A 19 -3.86 -26.69 42.65
C GLN A 19 -3.49 -28.17 42.77
N SER A 20 -2.47 -28.47 43.55
CA SER A 20 -2.06 -29.85 43.84
C SER A 20 -2.65 -30.34 45.15
N TYR A 21 -2.98 -31.63 45.20
CA TYR A 21 -3.45 -32.32 46.40
C TYR A 21 -2.56 -33.54 46.66
N ARG A 22 -2.40 -33.87 47.94
CA ARG A 22 -1.68 -35.06 48.39
C ARG A 22 -2.53 -35.78 49.43
N VAL A 23 -2.62 -37.10 49.30
CA VAL A 23 -3.27 -37.96 50.28
C VAL A 23 -2.20 -38.56 51.18
N LEU A 24 -2.41 -38.43 52.49
CA LEU A 24 -1.56 -38.99 53.53
C LEU A 24 -2.36 -40.11 54.20
N VAL A 25 -1.80 -41.32 54.24
CA VAL A 25 -2.38 -42.45 54.97
C VAL A 25 -1.75 -42.47 56.35
N LEU A 26 -2.55 -42.31 57.40
CA LEU A 26 -2.10 -42.39 58.78
C LEU A 26 -2.70 -43.62 59.47
N VAL A 27 -1.88 -44.34 60.23
CA VAL A 27 -2.33 -45.41 61.12
C VAL A 27 -1.87 -45.04 62.53
N ASP A 28 -2.79 -44.94 63.47
CA ASP A 28 -2.54 -44.52 64.86
C ASP A 28 -1.76 -43.19 65.00
N GLY A 29 -1.98 -42.27 64.05
CA GLY A 29 -1.32 -40.95 64.04
C GLY A 29 0.08 -40.94 63.42
N VAL A 30 0.58 -42.08 62.93
CA VAL A 30 1.86 -42.20 62.22
C VAL A 30 1.61 -42.27 60.71
N GLU A 31 2.34 -41.45 59.94
CA GLU A 31 2.29 -41.46 58.48
C GLU A 31 2.83 -42.80 57.94
N MET A 32 1.97 -43.55 57.26
CA MET A 32 2.28 -44.86 56.70
C MET A 32 2.55 -44.80 55.20
N ASP A 33 1.84 -43.94 54.47
CA ASP A 33 1.95 -43.83 53.01
C ASP A 33 1.60 -42.42 52.50
N ARG A 34 2.12 -42.06 51.32
CA ARG A 34 1.93 -40.76 50.67
C ARG A 34 1.61 -40.95 49.19
N TYR A 35 0.41 -40.55 48.77
CA TYR A 35 0.01 -40.55 47.37
C TYR A 35 -0.14 -39.12 46.85
N ASN A 36 0.56 -38.81 45.77
CA ASN A 36 0.35 -37.55 45.05
C ASN A 36 -0.85 -37.70 44.12
N VAL A 37 -1.73 -36.71 44.12
CA VAL A 37 -2.86 -36.64 43.20
C VAL A 37 -2.48 -35.73 42.05
N ASP A 38 -2.98 -36.04 40.86
CA ASP A 38 -2.78 -35.19 39.70
C ASP A 38 -3.29 -33.76 39.98
N PRO A 39 -2.50 -32.72 39.64
CA PRO A 39 -2.87 -31.36 39.93
C PRO A 39 -4.11 -30.95 39.12
N LEU A 40 -5.05 -30.31 39.79
CA LEU A 40 -6.21 -29.74 39.13
C LEU A 40 -5.80 -28.43 38.45
N ILE A 41 -5.90 -28.38 37.13
CA ILE A 41 -5.66 -27.17 36.35
C ILE A 41 -7.01 -26.48 36.11
N VAL A 42 -7.22 -25.34 36.76
CA VAL A 42 -8.43 -24.55 36.57
C VAL A 42 -8.24 -23.67 35.34
N LYS A 43 -8.85 -24.06 34.21
CA LYS A 43 -8.80 -23.25 32.99
C LYS A 43 -9.67 -22.01 33.18
N LYS A 44 -9.16 -20.86 32.76
CA LYS A 44 -9.98 -19.66 32.58
C LYS A 44 -11.10 -20.00 31.62
N GLN A 45 -12.34 -19.76 32.04
CA GLN A 45 -13.50 -19.84 31.17
C GLN A 45 -13.28 -18.82 30.04
N THR A 46 -12.87 -19.31 28.88
CA THR A 46 -12.78 -18.50 27.68
C THR A 46 -14.21 -18.29 27.20
N VAL A 47 -14.72 -17.08 27.37
CA VAL A 47 -16.03 -16.71 26.84
C VAL A 47 -15.93 -16.84 25.32
N ARG A 48 -16.62 -17.84 24.77
CA ARG A 48 -16.69 -18.10 23.34
C ARG A 48 -18.03 -17.57 22.85
N ASP A 49 -17.96 -16.84 21.74
CA ASP A 49 -19.02 -16.07 21.10
C ASP A 49 -19.44 -14.77 21.81
N GLY A 50 -19.53 -13.70 21.01
CA GLY A 50 -20.03 -12.37 21.38
C GLY A 50 -19.06 -11.49 22.15
N ASP A 51 -18.72 -11.88 23.38
CA ASP A 51 -18.05 -10.98 24.33
C ASP A 51 -16.58 -10.73 23.99
N ALA A 52 -15.88 -11.75 23.50
CA ALA A 52 -14.50 -11.61 23.00
C ALA A 52 -14.41 -10.70 21.76
N LEU A 53 -15.46 -10.71 20.92
CA LEU A 53 -15.58 -9.82 19.75
C LEU A 53 -15.82 -8.37 20.19
N ALA A 54 -16.70 -8.14 21.18
CA ALA A 54 -16.97 -6.80 21.71
C ALA A 54 -15.71 -6.18 22.35
N GLN A 55 -14.94 -6.97 23.09
CA GLN A 55 -13.71 -6.50 23.73
C GLN A 55 -12.62 -6.16 22.70
N GLN A 56 -12.45 -6.96 21.64
CA GLN A 56 -11.53 -6.65 20.53
C GLN A 56 -12.03 -5.48 19.67
N ALA A 57 -13.34 -5.37 19.44
CA ALA A 57 -13.94 -4.26 18.71
C ALA A 57 -13.77 -2.93 19.46
N SER A 58 -13.88 -2.95 20.80
CA SER A 58 -13.66 -1.75 21.63
C SER A 58 -12.25 -1.18 21.49
N ASP A 59 -11.23 -2.03 21.31
CA ASP A 59 -9.83 -1.63 21.14
C ASP A 59 -9.61 -0.97 19.77
N GLY A 60 -10.27 -1.47 18.71
CA GLY A 60 -10.23 -0.87 17.37
C GLY A 60 -11.14 0.35 17.19
N GLN A 61 -12.18 0.49 18.00
CA GLN A 61 -13.19 1.54 17.85
C GLN A 61 -12.62 2.94 18.02
N PHE A 62 -11.72 3.16 18.99
CA PHE A 62 -11.07 4.45 19.19
C PHE A 62 -10.18 4.87 18.02
N ALA A 63 -9.48 3.91 17.39
CA ALA A 63 -8.68 4.16 16.20
C ALA A 63 -9.53 4.54 14.98
N ILE A 64 -10.69 3.87 14.81
CA ILE A 64 -11.64 4.19 13.73
C ILE A 64 -12.21 5.59 13.92
N PHE A 65 -12.61 5.96 15.15
CA PHE A 65 -13.10 7.31 15.44
C PHE A 65 -12.03 8.37 15.18
N MET A 66 -10.79 8.15 15.63
CA MET A 66 -9.68 9.06 15.39
C MET A 66 -9.39 9.21 13.88
N TYR A 67 -9.43 8.13 13.11
CA TYR A 67 -9.28 8.15 11.66
C TYR A 67 -10.38 8.99 10.98
N VAL A 68 -11.64 8.79 11.34
CA VAL A 68 -12.76 9.58 10.78
C VAL A 68 -12.62 11.06 11.10
N VAL A 69 -12.24 11.41 12.34
CA VAL A 69 -11.97 12.80 12.75
C VAL A 69 -10.79 13.40 11.98
N ALA A 70 -9.73 12.62 11.77
CA ALA A 70 -8.56 13.06 10.99
C ALA A 70 -8.90 13.31 9.52
N VAL A 71 -9.69 12.44 8.88
CA VAL A 71 -10.16 12.64 7.51
C VAL A 71 -11.06 13.87 7.42
N ALA A 72 -12.00 14.02 8.35
CA ALA A 72 -12.91 15.18 8.37
C ALA A 72 -12.15 16.51 8.55
N SER A 73 -11.14 16.55 9.43
CA SER A 73 -10.34 17.76 9.65
C SER A 73 -9.47 18.10 8.45
N LEU A 74 -8.86 17.11 7.79
CA LEU A 74 -8.08 17.32 6.56
C LEU A 74 -8.95 17.85 5.42
N SER A 75 -10.15 17.27 5.23
CA SER A 75 -11.12 17.76 4.24
C SER A 75 -11.57 19.18 4.54
N ALA A 76 -11.87 19.50 5.80
CA ALA A 76 -12.25 20.86 6.21
C ALA A 76 -11.11 21.87 5.98
N PHE A 77 -9.86 21.49 6.26
CA PHE A 77 -8.70 22.33 6.00
C PHE A 77 -8.50 22.64 4.52
N LEU A 78 -8.57 21.62 3.66
CA LEU A 78 -8.47 21.80 2.20
C LEU A 78 -9.64 22.66 1.67
N TRP A 79 -10.85 22.41 2.15
CA TRP A 79 -12.02 23.23 1.79
C TRP A 79 -11.86 24.69 2.22
N MET A 80 -11.33 24.94 3.43
CA MET A 80 -11.04 26.29 3.93
C MET A 80 -9.97 26.99 3.09
N LEU A 81 -8.92 26.29 2.65
CA LEU A 81 -7.90 26.86 1.74
C LEU A 81 -8.50 27.23 0.38
N VAL A 82 -9.37 26.38 -0.17
CA VAL A 82 -10.08 26.67 -1.42
C VAL A 82 -10.97 27.90 -1.23
N MET A 83 -11.77 27.97 -0.18
CA MET A 83 -12.63 29.13 0.08
C MET A 83 -11.84 30.40 0.37
N TYR A 84 -10.75 30.31 1.14
CA TYR A 84 -9.85 31.43 1.37
C TYR A 84 -9.26 31.95 0.05
N ARG A 85 -8.85 31.06 -0.85
CA ARG A 85 -8.39 31.42 -2.19
C ARG A 85 -9.53 32.06 -3.00
N LYS A 86 -10.72 31.46 -3.03
CA LYS A 86 -11.89 32.01 -3.75
C LYS A 86 -12.26 33.42 -3.26
N MET A 87 -12.19 33.66 -1.95
CA MET A 87 -12.49 34.98 -1.37
C MET A 87 -11.40 36.02 -1.62
N LYS A 88 -10.13 35.60 -1.73
CA LYS A 88 -8.97 36.51 -1.91
C LYS A 88 -8.74 36.91 -3.37
N TYR A 89 -8.98 36.01 -4.31
CA TYR A 89 -8.66 36.20 -5.73
C TYR A 89 -9.91 36.38 -6.60
N GLY A 90 -11.12 36.23 -6.04
CA GLY A 90 -12.37 36.30 -6.80
C GLY A 90 -12.52 35.11 -7.77
N ASP A 91 -13.74 34.85 -8.25
CA ASP A 91 -13.96 33.84 -9.30
C ASP A 91 -13.38 34.26 -10.66
N GLU A 92 -12.96 35.53 -10.79
CA GLU A 92 -12.53 36.21 -12.02
C GLU A 92 -11.16 35.75 -12.57
N GLU A 93 -10.22 35.28 -11.74
CA GLU A 93 -8.93 34.76 -12.24
C GLU A 93 -9.01 33.30 -12.73
N PHE A 94 -10.06 32.55 -12.34
CA PHE A 94 -10.27 31.17 -12.77
C PHE A 94 -11.01 31.07 -14.12
N GLU A 95 -11.66 32.16 -14.53
CA GLU A 95 -12.39 32.32 -15.79
C GLU A 95 -11.57 32.99 -16.91
N VAL A 96 -10.25 33.15 -16.74
CA VAL A 96 -9.40 33.60 -17.86
C VAL A 96 -9.26 32.43 -18.84
N ASP A 97 -10.28 32.25 -19.68
CA ASP A 97 -10.26 31.37 -20.84
C ASP A 97 -9.14 31.84 -21.75
N GLN A 98 -8.03 31.11 -21.75
CA GLN A 98 -6.88 31.40 -22.61
C GLN A 98 -7.27 31.46 -24.10
N THR A 99 -8.42 30.90 -24.48
CA THR A 99 -8.97 30.97 -25.84
C THR A 99 -9.38 32.40 -26.21
N GLU A 100 -9.93 33.18 -25.28
CA GLU A 100 -10.37 34.57 -25.53
C GLU A 100 -9.17 35.49 -25.73
N SER A 101 -8.14 35.35 -24.89
CA SER A 101 -6.90 36.13 -25.00
C SER A 101 -6.15 35.86 -26.30
N VAL A 102 -6.15 34.59 -26.77
CA VAL A 102 -5.49 34.21 -28.03
C VAL A 102 -6.35 34.59 -29.25
N ALA A 103 -7.67 34.56 -29.14
CA ALA A 103 -8.58 35.02 -30.20
C ALA A 103 -8.40 36.52 -30.48
N GLU A 104 -8.31 37.33 -29.43
CA GLU A 104 -8.05 38.78 -29.55
C GLU A 104 -6.65 39.05 -30.16
N GLU A 105 -5.63 38.25 -29.78
CA GLU A 105 -4.29 38.38 -30.37
C GLU A 105 -4.23 37.96 -31.84
N MET A 106 -5.03 36.97 -32.25
CA MET A 106 -5.12 36.53 -33.64
C MET A 106 -5.92 37.50 -34.52
N GLU A 107 -6.95 38.16 -33.99
CA GLU A 107 -7.71 39.18 -34.73
C GLU A 107 -6.84 40.41 -35.06
N ALA A 108 -5.87 40.72 -34.21
CA ALA A 108 -4.91 41.80 -34.44
C ALA A 108 -3.83 41.49 -35.50
N LYS A 109 -3.67 40.21 -35.93
CA LYS A 109 -2.74 39.84 -37.00
C LYS A 109 -3.49 39.75 -38.35
N THR A 110 -3.45 40.82 -39.14
CA THR A 110 -3.84 40.75 -40.57
C THR A 110 -2.86 39.86 -41.35
N VAL A 111 -3.37 38.76 -41.89
CA VAL A 111 -2.65 37.88 -42.82
C VAL A 111 -2.43 38.60 -44.17
N PRO A 112 -1.20 38.61 -44.73
CA PRO A 112 -0.97 39.12 -46.08
C PRO A 112 -1.69 38.25 -47.12
N GLU A 113 -2.36 38.88 -48.09
CA GLU A 113 -3.03 38.16 -49.20
C GLU A 113 -2.00 37.33 -50.00
N LEU A 114 -2.16 36.01 -49.95
CA LEU A 114 -1.42 35.08 -50.79
C LEU A 114 -1.98 35.15 -52.22
N ASN A 115 -1.20 35.73 -53.14
CA ASN A 115 -1.46 35.68 -54.58
C ASN A 115 -1.54 34.21 -55.04
N THR A 116 -2.74 33.77 -55.41
CA THR A 116 -3.02 32.42 -55.92
C THR A 116 -2.65 32.32 -57.40
N GLU A 117 -1.41 31.96 -57.70
CA GLU A 117 -1.05 31.36 -59.00
C GLU A 117 -1.23 29.84 -58.94
N PRO A 118 -1.97 29.21 -59.88
CA PRO A 118 -2.25 27.78 -59.81
C PRO A 118 -1.10 26.99 -60.42
N ILE A 119 -0.17 26.50 -59.58
CA ILE A 119 0.79 25.48 -60.01
C ILE A 119 0.23 24.10 -59.66
N MET A 120 -0.43 23.50 -60.64
CA MET A 120 -0.89 22.12 -60.61
C MET A 120 0.31 21.19 -60.72
N GLN A 121 0.80 20.67 -59.59
CA GLN A 121 1.66 19.49 -59.55
C GLN A 121 1.20 18.60 -58.39
N ILE A 122 0.53 17.52 -58.77
CA ILE A 122 0.20 16.38 -57.90
C ILE A 122 1.51 15.65 -57.56
N PRO A 123 1.96 15.63 -56.30
CA PRO A 123 3.05 14.74 -55.92
C PRO A 123 2.52 13.31 -55.75
N SER A 124 3.31 12.35 -56.23
CA SER A 124 3.11 10.90 -56.14
C SER A 124 2.72 10.42 -54.72
N PRO A 125 2.01 9.28 -54.58
CA PRO A 125 1.59 8.79 -53.27
C PRO A 125 2.81 8.48 -52.40
N VAL A 126 2.85 9.13 -51.23
CA VAL A 126 3.84 8.92 -50.17
C VAL A 126 3.68 7.49 -49.64
N PRO A 127 4.76 6.70 -49.45
CA PRO A 127 4.68 5.39 -48.81
C PRO A 127 4.10 5.53 -47.40
N ALA A 128 3.23 4.59 -47.01
CA ALA A 128 2.66 4.54 -45.66
C ALA A 128 3.76 4.61 -44.59
N PRO A 129 3.57 5.40 -43.51
CA PRO A 129 4.58 5.51 -42.47
C PRO A 129 4.82 4.14 -41.84
N ALA A 130 6.08 3.72 -41.82
CA ALA A 130 6.51 2.57 -41.04
C ALA A 130 6.11 2.80 -39.56
N PRO A 131 5.70 1.75 -38.83
CA PRO A 131 5.35 1.88 -37.42
C PRO A 131 6.51 2.53 -36.66
N GLN A 132 6.28 3.74 -36.15
CA GLN A 132 7.20 4.39 -35.23
C GLN A 132 7.41 3.48 -34.02
N PRO A 133 8.67 3.17 -33.63
CA PRO A 133 8.92 2.53 -32.36
C PRO A 133 8.31 3.39 -31.27
N ALA A 134 7.45 2.79 -30.43
CA ALA A 134 6.87 3.46 -29.29
C ALA A 134 7.97 4.17 -28.50
N ALA A 135 7.79 5.47 -28.24
CA ALA A 135 8.71 6.26 -27.44
C ALA A 135 8.91 5.58 -26.08
N ALA A 136 10.11 5.04 -25.86
CA ALA A 136 10.49 4.52 -24.56
C ALA A 136 10.56 5.69 -23.57
N PRO A 137 10.12 5.51 -22.30
CA PRO A 137 10.20 6.56 -21.29
C PRO A 137 11.65 7.04 -21.15
N LEU A 138 11.87 8.36 -21.10
CA LEU A 138 13.18 8.95 -20.87
C LEU A 138 13.74 8.47 -19.52
N ALA A 139 14.71 7.55 -19.56
CA ALA A 139 15.37 7.06 -18.36
C ALA A 139 16.56 7.94 -17.98
N GLN A 140 16.65 8.20 -16.68
CA GLN A 140 17.69 8.99 -16.04
C GLN A 140 19.06 8.32 -16.24
N PRO A 141 20.13 9.07 -16.55
CA PRO A 141 21.46 8.51 -16.76
C PRO A 141 21.98 7.79 -15.51
N ASP A 142 22.40 6.53 -15.67
CA ASP A 142 22.92 5.71 -14.57
C ASP A 142 24.33 6.22 -14.15
N PRO A 143 24.59 6.44 -12.85
CA PRO A 143 25.87 6.97 -12.37
C PRO A 143 27.09 6.07 -12.64
N ARG A 144 26.89 4.82 -13.07
CA ARG A 144 27.94 3.85 -13.38
C ARG A 144 28.57 4.03 -14.78
N GLY A 145 28.07 4.97 -15.59
CA GLY A 145 28.55 5.20 -16.96
C GLY A 145 28.01 4.20 -17.97
N ILE A 146 28.60 4.15 -19.18
CA ILE A 146 28.12 3.30 -20.28
C ILE A 146 28.33 1.82 -19.94
N ALA A 147 27.27 1.02 -20.06
CA ALA A 147 27.33 -0.41 -19.81
C ALA A 147 28.21 -1.14 -20.85
N PRO A 148 28.99 -2.17 -20.45
CA PRO A 148 29.82 -2.93 -21.38
C PRO A 148 28.98 -3.75 -22.36
N LEU A 149 29.32 -3.75 -23.65
CA LEU A 149 28.61 -4.52 -24.68
C LEU A 149 28.69 -6.02 -24.40
N PRO A 150 27.57 -6.77 -24.48
CA PRO A 150 27.62 -8.23 -24.39
C PRO A 150 28.29 -8.82 -25.64
N PRO A 151 28.82 -10.06 -25.56
CA PRO A 151 29.56 -10.69 -26.67
C PRO A 151 28.71 -10.92 -27.93
N THR A 152 27.40 -10.84 -27.83
CA THR A 152 26.43 -10.92 -28.93
C THR A 152 26.19 -9.58 -29.65
N GLY A 153 26.80 -8.48 -29.19
CA GLY A 153 26.52 -7.13 -29.68
C GLY A 153 25.27 -6.50 -29.05
N LEU A 154 24.84 -5.34 -29.54
CA LEU A 154 23.59 -4.71 -29.09
C LEU A 154 22.40 -5.64 -29.34
N PRO A 155 21.39 -5.66 -28.45
CA PRO A 155 20.16 -6.42 -28.68
C PRO A 155 19.49 -6.01 -30.01
N GLU A 156 18.80 -6.94 -30.67
CA GLU A 156 18.15 -6.62 -31.95
C GLU A 156 17.17 -5.44 -31.81
N GLY A 157 17.33 -4.44 -32.68
CA GLY A 157 16.53 -3.21 -32.67
C GLY A 157 16.99 -2.13 -31.68
N TRP A 158 18.07 -2.35 -30.91
CA TRP A 158 18.60 -1.33 -30.01
C TRP A 158 19.58 -0.39 -30.71
N THR A 159 19.45 0.91 -30.44
CA THR A 159 20.42 1.92 -30.84
C THR A 159 21.50 2.10 -29.78
N GLN A 160 22.64 2.69 -30.17
CA GLN A 160 23.75 2.97 -29.24
C GLN A 160 23.35 3.92 -28.11
N GLU A 161 22.48 4.88 -28.39
CA GLU A 161 21.93 5.78 -27.38
C GLU A 161 21.08 5.01 -26.36
N GLN A 162 20.19 4.13 -26.83
CA GLN A 162 19.38 3.30 -25.93
C GLN A 162 20.25 2.38 -25.06
N TRP A 163 21.35 1.87 -25.60
CA TRP A 163 22.30 1.09 -24.82
C TRP A 163 22.98 1.89 -23.70
N ASN A 164 23.36 3.14 -23.98
CA ASN A 164 23.98 4.02 -22.98
C ASN A 164 23.04 4.31 -21.80
N HIS A 165 21.73 4.38 -22.04
CA HIS A 165 20.74 4.66 -21.01
C HIS A 165 20.21 3.42 -20.27
N PHE A 166 20.07 2.28 -20.97
CA PHE A 166 19.39 1.10 -20.41
C PHE A 166 20.27 -0.16 -20.33
N GLY A 167 21.54 -0.10 -20.74
CA GLY A 167 22.42 -1.27 -20.82
C GLY A 167 22.64 -1.96 -19.47
N TRP A 168 22.76 -1.20 -18.37
CA TRP A 168 22.90 -1.78 -17.03
C TRP A 168 21.66 -2.57 -16.61
N LYS A 169 20.47 -2.01 -16.84
CA LYS A 169 19.20 -2.68 -16.56
C LYS A 169 19.03 -3.95 -17.40
N TYR A 170 19.48 -3.92 -18.65
CA TYR A 170 19.49 -5.09 -19.52
C TYR A 170 20.39 -6.20 -18.94
N ILE A 171 21.65 -5.89 -18.61
CA ILE A 171 22.61 -6.86 -18.04
C ILE A 171 22.12 -7.45 -16.70
N GLU A 172 21.59 -6.62 -15.81
CA GLU A 172 21.02 -7.06 -14.54
C GLU A 172 19.86 -8.06 -14.73
N GLY A 173 19.06 -7.90 -15.78
CA GLY A 173 18.00 -8.84 -16.15
C GLY A 173 18.50 -10.23 -16.57
N PHE A 174 19.70 -10.30 -17.18
CA PHE A 174 20.35 -11.58 -17.51
C PHE A 174 21.11 -12.19 -16.34
N SER A 175 21.64 -11.37 -15.43
CA SER A 175 22.37 -11.84 -14.25
C SER A 175 21.48 -12.48 -13.18
N LYS A 176 20.16 -12.29 -13.26
CA LYS A 176 19.20 -12.74 -12.23
C LYS A 176 18.52 -14.08 -12.55
N ARG A 177 19.01 -14.84 -13.54
CA ARG A 177 18.60 -16.22 -13.81
C ARG A 177 19.67 -17.20 -13.37
#